data_AF-A0A9E5EVF1-F1
#
_entry.id   AF-A0A9E5EVF1-F1
#
_cell.length_a   1.000
_cell.length_b   1.000
_cell.length_c   1.000
_cell.angle_alpha   90.00
_cell.angle_beta   90.00
_cell.angle_gamma   90.00
#
_symmetry.space_group_name_H-M   'P 1'
#
loop_
_entity.id
_entity.type
_entity.pdbx_description
1 polymer ?
#
loop_
_entity_poly.entity_id
_entity_poly.type
_entity_poly.pdbx_seq_one_letter_code
_entity_poly.pdbx_strand_id
1 'polypeptide(L)'
;RGYFFTNRAGSQFLYTTLLPNSTSPDNIYAFHPDFCPPDNSHNKPLMNLPCVGGDNDANYASPRSRHTGGVNVLFCDGSVRFVKNAVDITIWRRLGAIADGNPPADF
;
A
#
# COMPACT_ATOMS: atom_id res chain seq x y z
N ARG A 1 4.22 12.43 -12.78
CA ARG A 1 3.56 12.05 -11.50
C ARG A 1 2.12 11.72 -11.85
N GLY A 2 1.71 10.48 -11.66
CA GLY A 2 0.50 9.93 -12.26
C GLY A 2 0.90 8.77 -13.15
N TYR A 3 0.77 7.56 -12.61
CA TYR A 3 0.72 6.34 -13.39
C TYR A 3 -0.74 6.12 -13.79
N PHE A 4 -1.00 5.42 -14.89
CA PHE A 4 -2.38 5.14 -15.29
C PHE A 4 -3.07 4.31 -14.21
N PHE A 5 -4.31 4.68 -13.87
CA PHE A 5 -5.09 3.92 -12.89
C PHE A 5 -5.37 2.54 -13.47
N THR A 6 -4.92 1.50 -12.78
CA THR A 6 -5.14 0.11 -13.18
C THR A 6 -5.52 -0.73 -11.99
N ASN A 7 -5.96 -1.95 -12.26
CA ASN A 7 -6.08 -2.98 -11.24
C ASN A 7 -4.73 -3.53 -10.74
N ARG A 8 -3.57 -2.95 -11.11
CA ARG A 8 -2.26 -3.43 -10.65
C ARG A 8 -1.90 -2.87 -9.29
N ALA A 9 -1.15 -3.64 -8.50
CA ALA A 9 -0.57 -3.17 -7.26
C ALA A 9 0.23 -1.87 -7.46
N GLY A 10 0.04 -0.91 -6.57
CA GLY A 10 0.68 0.42 -6.65
C GLY A 10 -0.03 1.42 -7.57
N SER A 11 -1.06 0.98 -8.31
CA SER A 11 -1.88 1.82 -9.20
C SER A 11 -3.37 1.88 -8.81
N GLN A 12 -3.70 1.40 -7.62
CA GLN A 12 -5.04 1.41 -7.03
C GLN A 12 -5.11 2.34 -5.80
N PHE A 13 -6.32 2.55 -5.26
CA PHE A 13 -6.57 3.45 -4.13
C PHE A 13 -5.84 3.06 -2.84
N LEU A 14 -5.91 1.79 -2.42
CA LEU A 14 -5.32 1.33 -1.16
C LEU A 14 -5.13 -0.20 -1.11
N TYR A 15 -4.00 -0.66 -0.59
CA TYR A 15 -3.83 -2.05 -0.13
C TYR A 15 -3.66 -2.08 1.38
N THR A 16 -4.35 -3.00 2.04
CA THR A 16 -4.29 -3.17 3.50
C THR A 16 -3.47 -4.40 3.93
N THR A 17 -2.73 -5.01 3.00
CA THR A 17 -1.92 -6.21 3.24
C THR A 17 -0.89 -6.00 4.34
N LEU A 18 -0.19 -4.85 4.29
CA LEU A 18 0.82 -4.42 5.25
C LEU A 18 0.46 -3.05 5.84
N LEU A 19 1.06 -2.75 6.98
CA LEU A 19 0.88 -1.49 7.70
C LEU A 19 1.47 -0.28 6.93
N PRO A 20 1.00 0.94 7.25
CA PRO A 20 1.58 2.17 6.71
C PRO A 20 3.10 2.24 6.90
N ASN A 21 3.80 2.63 5.84
CA ASN A 21 5.26 2.77 5.83
C ASN A 21 6.04 1.50 6.23
N SER A 22 5.46 0.30 6.05
CA SER A 22 6.13 -0.97 6.36
C SER A 22 7.49 -1.10 5.65
N THR A 23 8.51 -1.58 6.36
CA THR A 23 9.84 -1.88 5.78
C THR A 23 9.85 -3.16 4.94
N SER A 24 8.78 -3.96 5.00
CA SER A 24 8.63 -5.13 4.15
C SER A 24 8.44 -4.71 2.69
N PRO A 25 9.01 -5.45 1.73
CA PRO A 25 8.90 -5.12 0.32
C PRO A 25 7.47 -5.24 -0.19
N ASP A 26 7.12 -4.35 -1.10
CA ASP A 26 5.91 -4.46 -1.89
C ASP A 26 6.09 -5.54 -2.96
N ASN A 27 5.06 -6.35 -3.18
CA ASN A 27 5.05 -7.36 -4.23
C ASN A 27 4.43 -6.73 -5.49
N ILE A 28 5.26 -6.27 -6.44
CA ILE A 28 4.80 -5.51 -7.61
C ILE A 28 5.24 -6.20 -8.89
N TYR A 29 4.38 -6.16 -9.91
CA TYR A 29 4.54 -6.86 -11.18
C TYR A 29 5.94 -6.74 -11.80
N ALA A 30 6.58 -7.87 -12.12
CA ALA A 30 7.97 -7.89 -12.56
C ALA A 30 8.20 -7.68 -14.06
N PHE A 31 7.17 -7.89 -14.90
CA PHE A 31 7.35 -7.93 -16.36
C PHE A 31 7.47 -6.54 -17.01
N HIS A 32 7.06 -5.46 -16.34
CA HIS A 32 7.21 -4.10 -16.87
C HIS A 32 8.43 -3.41 -16.25
N PRO A 33 9.30 -2.77 -17.04
CA PRO A 33 10.51 -2.12 -16.53
C PRO A 33 10.22 -1.01 -15.51
N ASP A 34 9.07 -0.33 -15.61
CA ASP A 34 8.69 0.74 -14.68
C ASP A 34 8.24 0.27 -13.29
N PHE A 35 7.99 -1.02 -13.08
CA PHE A 35 7.54 -1.56 -11.78
C PHE A 35 8.74 -2.05 -10.96
N CYS A 36 8.79 -3.36 -10.62
CA CYS A 36 9.91 -3.99 -9.94
C CYS A 36 10.57 -4.99 -10.91
N PRO A 37 11.43 -4.51 -11.85
CA PRO A 37 12.06 -5.37 -12.83
C PRO A 37 12.92 -6.47 -12.19
N PRO A 38 13.18 -7.59 -12.91
CA PRO A 38 13.94 -8.73 -12.37
C PRO A 38 15.38 -8.38 -11.98
N ASP A 39 15.94 -7.28 -12.51
CA ASP A 39 17.26 -6.76 -12.18
C ASP A 39 17.30 -6.01 -10.83
N ASN A 40 16.15 -5.86 -10.16
CA ASN A 40 16.01 -5.23 -8.86
C ASN A 40 16.43 -3.73 -8.84
N SER A 41 16.55 -3.08 -10.01
CA SER A 41 16.99 -1.69 -10.14
C SER A 41 16.06 -0.67 -9.48
N HIS A 42 14.79 -1.02 -9.28
CA HIS A 42 13.77 -0.18 -8.63
C HIS A 42 13.54 -0.51 -7.15
N ASN A 43 14.21 -1.52 -6.61
CA ASN A 43 14.16 -1.83 -5.18
C ASN A 43 15.04 -0.85 -4.40
N LYS A 44 14.40 0.14 -3.75
CA LYS A 44 15.08 1.26 -3.08
C LYS A 44 14.74 1.30 -1.59
N PRO A 45 15.21 0.33 -0.78
CA PRO A 45 14.87 0.22 0.64
C PRO A 45 15.32 1.43 1.46
N LEU A 46 16.44 2.06 1.10
CA LEU A 46 16.96 3.27 1.77
C LEU A 46 16.00 4.47 1.66
N MET A 47 15.09 4.47 0.70
CA MET A 47 14.04 5.49 0.55
C MET A 47 12.67 5.03 1.06
N ASN A 48 12.61 3.93 1.82
CA ASN A 48 11.39 3.23 2.20
C ASN A 48 10.52 2.84 0.99
N LEU A 49 11.18 2.48 -0.13
CA LEU A 49 10.55 1.96 -1.34
C LEU A 49 11.11 0.56 -1.70
N PRO A 50 11.09 -0.41 -0.76
CA PRO A 50 11.47 -1.78 -1.07
C PRO A 50 10.43 -2.43 -1.99
N CYS A 51 10.89 -3.14 -3.01
CA CYS A 51 10.02 -3.93 -3.88
C CYS A 51 10.63 -5.31 -4.15
N VAL A 52 9.77 -6.27 -4.45
CA VAL A 52 10.12 -7.57 -5.02
C VAL A 52 9.24 -7.81 -6.25
N GLY A 53 9.78 -8.53 -7.22
CA GLY A 53 9.06 -8.88 -8.44
C GLY A 53 7.95 -9.90 -8.18
N GLY A 54 6.72 -9.52 -8.48
CA GLY A 54 5.50 -10.32 -8.34
C GLY A 54 4.91 -10.85 -9.64
N ASP A 55 4.03 -11.85 -9.50
CA ASP A 55 3.21 -12.44 -10.57
C ASP A 55 1.94 -11.63 -10.82
N ASN A 56 0.81 -12.18 -11.29
CA ASN A 56 -0.44 -11.40 -11.45
C ASN A 56 -1.36 -11.46 -10.21
N ASP A 57 -1.27 -12.51 -9.42
CA ASP A 57 -2.35 -12.95 -8.52
C ASP A 57 -2.11 -12.57 -7.06
N ALA A 58 -0.84 -12.40 -6.67
CA ALA A 58 -0.46 -12.13 -5.28
C ALA A 58 0.21 -10.76 -5.06
N ASN A 59 0.07 -9.82 -6.01
CA ASN A 59 0.69 -8.49 -5.88
C ASN A 59 -0.02 -7.62 -4.85
N TYR A 60 0.76 -6.78 -4.18
CA TYR A 60 0.26 -5.72 -3.30
C TYR A 60 1.27 -4.59 -3.20
N ALA A 61 0.79 -3.38 -2.95
CA ALA A 61 1.66 -2.24 -2.67
C ALA A 61 1.18 -1.49 -1.43
N SER A 62 1.96 -1.55 -0.37
CA SER A 62 1.63 -0.96 0.92
C SER A 62 1.56 0.56 0.81
N PRO A 63 0.67 1.24 1.55
CA PRO A 63 0.64 2.69 1.56
C PRO A 63 1.91 3.25 2.21
N ARG A 64 2.54 4.19 1.52
CA ARG A 64 3.78 4.83 1.93
C ARG A 64 3.66 6.33 1.83
N SER A 65 4.25 7.02 2.79
CA SER A 65 4.36 8.47 2.85
C SER A 65 5.72 8.87 3.41
N ARG A 66 6.17 10.08 3.08
CA ARG A 66 7.36 10.67 3.69
C ARG A 66 7.03 11.40 5.00
N HIS A 67 5.76 11.47 5.40
CA HIS A 67 5.38 11.99 6.70
C HIS A 67 5.84 11.04 7.81
N THR A 68 6.40 11.62 8.88
CA THR A 68 6.86 10.84 10.04
C THR A 68 5.68 10.17 10.73
N GLY A 69 5.79 8.85 10.94
CA GLY A 69 4.88 8.11 11.81
C GLY A 69 3.54 7.69 11.19
N GLY A 70 3.25 7.98 9.92
CA GLY A 70 1.97 7.59 9.33
C GLY A 70 1.75 8.01 7.88
N VAL A 71 0.51 7.81 7.42
CA VAL A 71 0.02 8.16 6.09
C VAL A 71 -1.32 8.90 6.20
N ASN A 72 -1.60 9.81 5.27
CA ASN A 72 -2.93 10.39 5.13
C ASN A 72 -3.78 9.45 4.27
N VAL A 73 -4.96 9.07 4.76
CA VAL A 73 -5.91 8.19 4.09
C VAL A 73 -7.19 8.96 3.81
N LEU A 74 -7.65 8.92 2.56
CA LEU A 74 -8.94 9.45 2.13
C LEU A 74 -9.99 8.35 2.24
N PHE A 75 -11.09 8.64 2.92
CA PHE A 75 -12.26 7.77 3.05
C PHE A 75 -13.28 8.10 1.96
N CYS A 76 -14.19 7.16 1.67
CA CYS A 76 -15.23 7.33 0.64
C CYS A 76 -16.25 8.44 0.96
N ASP A 77 -16.32 8.89 2.22
CA ASP A 77 -17.13 10.04 2.66
C ASP A 77 -16.44 11.39 2.42
N GLY A 78 -15.23 11.40 1.84
CA GLY A 78 -14.44 12.59 1.58
C GLY A 78 -13.59 13.06 2.77
N SER A 79 -13.70 12.41 3.93
CA SER A 79 -12.86 12.74 5.08
C SER A 79 -11.44 12.22 4.89
N VAL A 80 -10.45 12.99 5.33
CA VAL A 80 -9.04 12.58 5.35
C VAL A 80 -8.61 12.42 6.80
N ARG A 81 -8.01 11.27 7.12
CA ARG A 81 -7.46 11.02 8.46
C ARG A 81 -6.02 10.55 8.38
N PHE A 82 -5.24 10.93 9.39
CA PHE A 82 -3.87 10.46 9.53
C PHE A 82 -3.84 9.12 10.27
N VAL A 83 -3.36 8.07 9.60
CA VAL A 83 -3.25 6.72 10.16
C VAL A 83 -1.81 6.44 10.53
N LYS A 84 -1.57 6.03 11.78
CA LYS A 84 -0.22 5.78 12.30
C LYS A 84 0.36 4.49 11.74
N ASN A 85 1.70 4.43 11.63
CA ASN A 85 2.43 3.20 11.28
C ASN A 85 2.15 2.04 12.26
N ALA A 86 1.80 2.36 13.50
CA ALA A 86 1.54 1.42 14.58
C ALA A 86 0.05 1.04 14.73
N VAL A 87 -0.80 1.35 13.74
CA VAL A 87 -2.20 0.91 13.72
C VAL A 87 -2.27 -0.62 13.83
N ASP A 88 -3.27 -1.13 14.56
CA ASP A 88 -3.51 -2.56 14.64
C ASP A 88 -3.82 -3.13 13.24
N ILE A 89 -3.19 -4.24 12.87
CA ILE A 89 -3.31 -4.80 11.52
C ILE A 89 -4.73 -5.32 11.22
N THR A 90 -5.46 -5.78 12.25
CA THR A 90 -6.85 -6.21 12.11
C THR A 90 -7.74 -5.00 11.83
N ILE A 91 -7.55 -3.91 12.57
CA ILE A 91 -8.27 -2.65 12.32
C ILE A 91 -7.95 -2.14 10.91
N TRP A 92 -6.67 -2.07 10.55
CA TRP A 92 -6.20 -1.61 9.25
C TRP A 92 -6.82 -2.39 8.08
N ARG A 93 -6.87 -3.72 8.19
CA ARG A 93 -7.49 -4.57 7.17
C ARG A 93 -9.00 -4.40 7.09
N ARG A 94 -9.68 -4.24 8.22
CA ARG A 94 -11.12 -3.96 8.27
C ARG A 94 -11.48 -2.65 7.58
N LEU A 95 -10.63 -1.62 7.65
CA LEU A 95 -10.87 -0.36 6.93
C LEU A 95 -10.94 -0.52 5.40
N GLY A 96 -10.28 -1.54 4.85
CA GLY A 96 -10.34 -1.87 3.42
C GLY A 96 -11.36 -2.97 3.08
N ALA A 97 -11.99 -3.57 4.08
CA ALA A 97 -12.99 -4.62 3.86
C ALA A 97 -14.33 -4.00 3.45
N ILE A 98 -15.02 -4.66 2.53
CA ILE A 98 -16.35 -4.24 2.05
C ILE A 98 -17.37 -5.25 2.56
N ALA A 99 -18.47 -4.76 3.13
CA ALA A 99 -19.59 -5.58 3.61
C ALA A 99 -19.19 -6.64 4.67
N ASP A 100 -18.25 -6.32 5.56
CA ASP A 100 -17.84 -7.21 6.67
C ASP A 100 -18.77 -7.15 7.90
N GLY A 101 -19.76 -6.25 7.87
CA GLY A 101 -20.76 -6.08 8.93
C GLY A 101 -20.28 -5.33 10.16
N ASN A 102 -19.05 -4.80 10.17
CA ASN A 102 -18.49 -4.07 11.31
C ASN A 102 -18.34 -2.57 11.01
N PRO A 103 -18.53 -1.69 11.99
CA PRO A 103 -18.16 -0.29 11.83
C PRO A 103 -16.63 -0.12 11.78
N PRO A 104 -16.12 0.92 11.11
CA PRO A 104 -14.71 1.33 11.24
C PRO A 104 -14.37 1.56 12.71
N ALA A 105 -13.39 0.83 13.25
CA ALA A 105 -12.89 1.04 14.61
C ALA A 105 -12.03 2.32 14.68
N ASP A 106 -11.61 2.74 15.88
CA ASP A 106 -10.63 3.81 16.04
C ASP A 106 -9.23 3.35 15.59
N PHE A 107 -8.50 4.20 14.85
CA PHE A 107 -7.20 3.91 14.23
C PHE A 107 -6.21 5.08 14.32
#